data_AF-A0A962ZUU0-F1
#
_entry.id   AF-A0A962ZUU0-F1
#
_cell.length_a   1.000
_cell.length_b   1.000
_cell.length_c   1.000
_cell.angle_alpha   90.00
_cell.angle_beta   90.00
_cell.angle_gamma   90.00
#
_symmetry.space_group_name_H-M   'P 1'
#
loop_
_entity.id
_entity.type
_entity.pdbx_description
1 polymer ?
#
loop_
_entity_poly.entity_id
_entity_poly.type
_entity_poly.pdbx_seq_one_letter_code
_entity_poly.pdbx_strand_id
1 'polypeptide(L)'
;MSDKMQESLSALLDDEANEMELQRLVSRLGDDPALRQTWVRYNLVRAALSGQHPAHPGLDISARVRESISSTPARPALGKRLLQPLANLAVAASVTAVVVFGGQQLAGIDSDNYSGQAVAGSVSPVGMVNSLGATSVQASYGT
;
A
#
# COMPACT_ATOMS: atom_id res chain seq x y z
N MET A 1 37.28 -7.66 10.18
CA MET A 1 36.29 -7.81 9.08
C MET A 1 34.85 -7.92 9.62
N SER A 2 34.63 -8.63 10.74
CA SER A 2 33.31 -8.71 11.39
C SER A 2 32.79 -7.34 11.85
N ASP A 3 33.67 -6.49 12.37
CA ASP A 3 33.28 -5.18 12.93
C ASP A 3 32.62 -4.25 11.91
N LYS A 4 33.20 -4.15 10.69
CA LYS A 4 32.59 -3.37 9.59
C LYS A 4 31.19 -3.87 9.21
N MET A 5 30.95 -5.17 9.32
CA MET A 5 29.65 -5.75 8.99
C MET A 5 28.62 -5.48 10.09
N GLN A 6 29.06 -5.47 11.36
CA GLN A 6 28.22 -5.09 12.49
C GLN A 6 27.90 -3.59 12.47
N GLU A 7 28.87 -2.76 12.05
CA GLU A 7 28.68 -1.33 11.83
C GLU A 7 27.63 -1.06 10.73
N SER A 8 27.78 -1.67 9.54
CA SER A 8 26.77 -1.56 8.47
C SER A 8 25.39 -2.08 8.91
N LEU A 9 25.34 -3.08 9.79
CA LEU A 9 24.11 -3.62 10.33
C LEU A 9 23.45 -2.63 11.32
N SER A 10 24.23 -1.94 12.15
CA SER A 10 23.74 -0.84 12.98
C SER A 10 23.22 0.31 12.11
N ALA A 11 23.99 0.72 11.10
CA ALA A 11 23.57 1.75 10.16
C ALA A 11 22.25 1.38 9.47
N LEU A 12 22.04 0.09 9.13
CA LEU A 12 20.78 -0.38 8.56
C LEU A 12 19.59 -0.24 9.52
N LEU A 13 19.80 -0.43 10.83
CA LEU A 13 18.72 -0.27 11.81
C LEU A 13 18.29 1.18 12.00
N ASP A 14 19.20 2.11 11.73
CA ASP A 14 19.01 3.55 11.81
C ASP A 14 18.65 4.17 10.44
N ASP A 15 18.47 3.36 9.40
CA ASP A 15 18.18 3.78 8.00
C ASP A 15 19.31 4.56 7.31
N GLU A 16 20.54 4.45 7.81
CA GLU A 16 21.74 5.16 7.35
C GLU A 16 22.70 4.27 6.53
N ALA A 17 22.33 3.02 6.24
CA ALA A 17 23.17 2.12 5.45
C ALA A 17 23.20 2.49 3.96
N ASN A 18 24.41 2.65 3.41
CA ASN A 18 24.59 2.86 1.97
C ASN A 18 24.18 1.61 1.15
N GLU A 19 23.70 1.80 -0.08
CA GLU A 19 23.18 0.74 -0.94
C GLU A 19 24.22 -0.36 -1.27
N MET A 20 25.48 0.04 -1.52
CA MET A 20 26.56 -0.93 -1.72
C MET A 20 26.88 -1.74 -0.47
N GLU A 21 26.69 -1.17 0.72
CA GLU A 21 26.87 -1.84 2.00
C GLU A 21 25.71 -2.77 2.29
N LEU A 22 24.48 -2.32 2.04
CA LEU A 22 23.27 -3.11 2.14
C LEU A 22 23.34 -4.36 1.25
N GLN A 23 23.74 -4.22 -0.01
CA GLN A 23 23.88 -5.38 -0.91
C GLN A 23 24.89 -6.41 -0.38
N ARG A 24 26.04 -5.93 0.10
CA ARG A 24 27.08 -6.80 0.71
C ARG A 24 26.59 -7.45 1.99
N LEU A 25 25.88 -6.70 2.82
CA LEU A 25 25.31 -7.15 4.09
C LEU A 25 24.28 -8.25 3.83
N VAL A 26 23.29 -8.03 2.96
CA VAL A 26 22.26 -9.01 2.60
C VAL A 26 22.87 -10.27 2.01
N SER A 27 23.86 -10.14 1.13
CA SER A 27 24.56 -11.29 0.54
C SER A 27 25.23 -12.15 1.62
N ARG A 28 25.93 -11.52 2.58
CA ARG A 28 26.57 -12.25 3.68
C ARG A 28 25.60 -12.80 4.71
N LEU A 29 24.47 -12.12 4.93
CA LEU A 29 23.47 -12.53 5.90
C LEU A 29 22.84 -13.89 5.53
N GLY A 30 22.90 -14.29 4.25
CA GLY A 30 22.53 -15.63 3.78
C GLY A 30 23.47 -16.74 4.27
N ASP A 31 24.76 -16.47 4.36
CA ASP A 31 25.79 -17.48 4.62
C ASP A 31 26.30 -17.47 6.06
N ASP A 32 26.20 -16.33 6.77
CA ASP A 32 26.75 -16.15 8.11
C ASP A 32 25.68 -16.26 9.22
N PRO A 33 25.61 -17.39 9.96
CA PRO A 33 24.68 -17.54 11.07
C PRO A 33 24.96 -16.61 12.25
N ALA A 34 26.24 -16.29 12.53
CA ALA A 34 26.59 -15.42 13.65
C ALA A 34 26.14 -13.98 13.39
N LEU A 35 26.28 -13.51 12.15
CA LEU A 35 25.79 -12.19 11.75
C LEU A 35 24.26 -12.08 11.84
N ARG A 36 23.53 -13.13 11.44
CA ARG A 36 22.07 -13.21 11.66
C ARG A 36 21.68 -13.12 13.12
N GLN A 37 22.41 -13.80 14.00
CA GLN A 37 22.14 -13.72 15.45
C GLN A 37 22.37 -12.31 16.00
N THR A 38 23.37 -11.59 15.50
CA THR A 38 23.57 -10.17 15.84
C THR A 38 22.40 -9.30 15.37
N TRP A 39 21.90 -9.52 14.13
CA TRP A 39 20.69 -8.84 13.62
C TRP A 39 19.48 -9.05 14.51
N VAL A 40 19.22 -10.29 14.92
CA VAL A 40 18.09 -10.64 15.82
C VAL A 40 18.24 -9.93 17.16
N ARG A 41 19.44 -9.98 17.76
CA ARG A 41 19.70 -9.34 19.06
C ARG A 41 19.50 -7.82 19.00
N TYR A 42 19.99 -7.15 17.97
CA TYR A 42 19.82 -5.70 17.85
C TYR A 42 18.35 -5.32 17.66
N ASN A 43 17.60 -6.06 16.85
CA ASN A 43 16.15 -5.84 16.70
C ASN A 43 15.38 -6.07 18.01
N LEU A 44 15.79 -7.07 18.81
CA LEU A 44 15.21 -7.30 20.14
C LEU A 44 15.48 -6.11 21.06
N VAL A 45 16.72 -5.62 21.12
CA VAL A 45 17.06 -4.42 21.90
C VAL A 45 16.24 -3.20 21.45
N ARG A 46 16.13 -2.97 20.14
CA ARG A 46 15.31 -1.88 19.58
C ARG A 46 13.83 -2.01 19.95
N ALA A 47 13.28 -3.22 19.88
CA ALA A 47 11.89 -3.49 20.28
C ALA A 47 11.70 -3.19 21.77
N ALA A 48 12.60 -3.66 22.64
CA ALA A 48 12.55 -3.41 24.07
C ALA A 48 12.62 -1.90 24.40
N LEU A 49 13.50 -1.16 23.73
CA LEU A 49 13.61 0.31 23.88
C LEU A 49 12.35 1.04 23.40
N SER A 50 11.66 0.50 22.40
CA SER A 50 10.40 1.03 21.87
C SER A 50 9.18 0.62 22.72
N GLY A 51 9.39 -0.03 23.87
CA GLY A 51 8.32 -0.54 24.74
C GLY A 51 7.59 -1.78 24.20
N GLN A 52 8.10 -2.38 23.12
CA GLN A 52 7.56 -3.60 22.55
C GLN A 52 8.22 -4.81 23.23
N HIS A 53 7.42 -5.58 23.98
CA HIS A 53 7.87 -6.80 24.63
C HIS A 53 7.36 -8.03 23.85
N PRO A 54 8.21 -8.69 23.04
CA PRO A 54 7.82 -9.94 22.41
C PRO A 54 7.57 -11.01 23.49
N ALA A 55 6.42 -11.70 23.42
CA ALA A 55 6.04 -12.72 24.39
C ALA A 55 7.04 -13.89 24.47
N HIS A 56 7.74 -14.18 23.37
CA HIS A 56 8.72 -15.26 23.27
C HIS A 56 10.02 -14.77 22.61
N PRO A 57 10.92 -14.10 23.35
CA PRO A 57 12.14 -13.50 22.79
C PRO A 57 13.14 -14.53 22.26
N GLY A 58 13.07 -15.79 22.71
CA GLY A 58 13.94 -16.88 22.26
C GLY A 58 13.35 -17.75 21.13
N LEU A 59 12.13 -17.47 20.68
CA LEU A 59 11.49 -18.27 19.64
C LEU A 59 12.00 -17.83 18.25
N ASP A 60 12.78 -18.69 17.61
CA ASP A 60 13.23 -18.46 16.23
C ASP A 60 12.32 -19.18 15.22
N ILE A 61 11.49 -18.40 14.52
CA ILE A 61 10.67 -18.88 13.39
C ILE A 61 11.33 -18.63 12.03
N SER A 62 12.43 -17.87 12.00
CA SER A 62 13.02 -17.34 10.77
C SER A 62 13.54 -18.45 9.85
N ALA A 63 14.04 -19.55 10.41
CA ALA A 63 14.53 -20.69 9.65
C ALA A 63 13.41 -21.36 8.84
N ARG A 64 12.29 -21.71 9.51
CA ARG A 64 11.12 -22.33 8.86
C ARG A 64 10.49 -21.41 7.83
N VAL A 65 10.40 -20.11 8.12
CA VAL A 65 9.88 -19.12 7.17
C VAL A 65 10.76 -19.06 5.92
N ARG A 66 12.08 -19.04 6.07
CA ARG A 66 13.03 -19.00 4.96
C ARG A 66 12.94 -20.24 4.06
N GLU A 67 12.84 -21.41 4.67
CA GLU A 67 12.64 -22.67 3.96
C GLU A 67 11.31 -22.67 3.18
N SER A 68 10.22 -22.25 3.83
CA SER A 68 8.91 -22.13 3.18
C SER A 68 8.93 -21.16 1.99
N ILE A 69 9.59 -20.00 2.14
CA ILE A 69 9.73 -19.01 1.08
C ILE A 69 10.56 -19.58 -0.07
N SER A 70 11.67 -20.25 0.22
CA SER A 70 12.52 -20.88 -0.81
C SER A 70 11.81 -21.98 -1.58
N SER A 71 10.88 -22.69 -0.93
CA SER A 71 10.06 -23.73 -1.57
C SER A 71 8.88 -23.19 -2.39
N THR A 72 8.52 -21.92 -2.20
CA THR A 72 7.42 -21.28 -2.92
C THR A 72 7.94 -20.77 -4.27
N PRO A 73 7.30 -21.07 -5.40
CA PRO A 73 7.72 -20.52 -6.68
C PRO A 73 7.70 -18.98 -6.60
N ALA A 74 8.83 -18.36 -6.96
CA ALA A 74 8.93 -16.91 -7.05
C ALA A 74 7.75 -16.39 -7.88
N ARG A 75 7.04 -15.40 -7.31
CA ARG A 75 5.89 -14.61 -7.83
C ARG A 75 5.40 -14.95 -9.24
N PRO A 76 4.07 -15.03 -9.47
CA PRO A 76 3.50 -15.51 -10.73
C PRO A 76 4.21 -14.91 -11.94
N ALA A 77 4.67 -15.81 -12.82
CA ALA A 77 5.40 -15.49 -14.03
C ALA A 77 4.84 -14.24 -14.72
N LEU A 78 5.73 -13.39 -15.22
CA LEU A 78 5.46 -12.17 -16.01
C LEU A 78 4.32 -12.31 -17.02
N GLY A 79 4.00 -13.53 -17.49
CA GLY A 79 2.85 -13.82 -18.35
C GLY A 79 1.48 -13.40 -17.81
N LYS A 80 1.22 -13.39 -16.50
CA LYS A 80 -0.09 -12.91 -15.96
C LYS A 80 -0.24 -11.39 -16.03
N ARG A 81 0.87 -10.65 -16.11
CA ARG A 81 0.90 -9.17 -16.12
C ARG A 81 0.43 -8.58 -17.46
N LEU A 82 0.59 -9.31 -18.57
CA LEU A 82 0.09 -8.89 -19.89
C LEU A 82 -1.43 -9.06 -20.05
N LEU A 83 -2.07 -9.95 -19.28
CA LEU A 83 -3.53 -10.18 -19.32
C LEU A 83 -4.30 -9.27 -18.36
N GLN A 84 -3.60 -8.65 -17.41
CA GLN A 84 -4.16 -7.74 -16.42
C GLN A 84 -4.87 -6.49 -17.01
N PRO A 85 -4.38 -5.84 -18.09
CA PRO A 85 -5.14 -4.76 -18.73
C PRO A 85 -6.48 -5.21 -19.33
N LEU A 86 -6.58 -6.43 -19.88
CA LEU A 86 -7.85 -6.97 -20.39
C LEU A 86 -8.82 -7.30 -19.25
N ALA A 87 -8.31 -7.83 -18.13
CA ALA A 87 -9.12 -8.09 -16.95
C ALA A 87 -9.71 -6.79 -16.36
N ASN A 88 -8.90 -5.73 -16.27
CA ASN A 88 -9.37 -4.42 -15.81
C ASN A 88 -10.39 -3.79 -16.78
N LEU A 89 -10.23 -4.01 -18.09
CA LEU A 89 -11.19 -3.55 -19.10
C LEU A 89 -12.55 -4.25 -18.96
N ALA A 90 -12.58 -5.56 -18.67
CA ALA A 90 -13.82 -6.30 -18.48
C ALA A 90 -14.64 -5.79 -17.28
N VAL A 91 -13.98 -5.44 -16.18
CA VAL A 91 -14.65 -4.88 -14.98
C VAL A 91 -15.22 -3.50 -15.28
N ALA A 92 -14.44 -2.61 -15.87
CA ALA A 92 -14.90 -1.27 -16.24
C ALA A 92 -16.07 -1.34 -17.23
N ALA A 93 -15.96 -2.16 -18.28
CA ALA A 93 -17.01 -2.36 -19.26
C ALA A 93 -18.31 -2.90 -18.65
N SER A 94 -18.21 -3.80 -17.66
CA SER A 94 -19.37 -4.34 -16.94
C SER A 94 -20.10 -3.25 -16.13
N VAL A 95 -19.36 -2.38 -15.43
CA VAL A 95 -19.95 -1.27 -14.68
C VAL A 95 -20.58 -0.25 -15.64
N THR A 96 -19.90 0.11 -16.73
CA THR A 96 -20.45 1.05 -17.74
C THR A 96 -21.70 0.48 -18.41
N ALA A 97 -21.72 -0.81 -18.74
CA ALA A 97 -22.91 -1.45 -19.31
C ALA A 97 -24.09 -1.41 -18.33
N VAL A 98 -23.88 -1.76 -17.06
CA VAL A 98 -24.93 -1.68 -16.03
C VAL A 98 -25.43 -0.24 -15.87
N VAL A 99 -24.55 0.76 -15.90
CA VAL A 99 -24.93 2.19 -15.82
C VAL A 99 -25.73 2.64 -17.05
N VAL A 100 -25.33 2.25 -18.26
CA VAL A 100 -26.02 2.63 -19.50
C VAL A 100 -27.38 1.95 -19.61
N PHE A 101 -27.44 0.64 -19.40
CA PHE A 101 -28.69 -0.11 -19.52
C PHE A 101 -29.63 0.11 -18.32
N GLY A 102 -29.10 0.26 -17.11
CA GLY A 102 -29.90 0.61 -15.92
C GLY A 102 -30.34 2.08 -15.90
N GLY A 103 -29.50 3.00 -16.39
CA GLY A 103 -29.81 4.43 -16.46
C GLY A 103 -30.92 4.77 -17.46
N GLN A 104 -31.03 4.03 -18.57
CA GLN A 104 -32.11 4.22 -19.54
C GLN A 104 -33.48 3.80 -19.00
N GLN A 105 -33.52 2.83 -18.08
CA GLN A 105 -34.77 2.40 -17.44
C GLN A 105 -35.24 3.41 -16.38
N LEU A 106 -34.32 4.13 -15.73
CA LEU A 106 -34.63 5.23 -14.82
C LEU A 106 -35.01 6.51 -15.60
N ALA A 107 -34.32 6.82 -16.69
CA ALA A 107 -34.63 7.98 -17.54
C ALA A 107 -35.97 7.85 -18.29
N GLY A 108 -36.43 6.61 -18.56
CA GLY A 108 -37.77 6.35 -19.13
C GLY A 108 -38.91 6.42 -18.11
N ILE A 109 -38.61 6.48 -16.80
CA ILE A 109 -39.61 6.71 -15.75
C ILE A 109 -39.76 8.23 -15.46
N ASP A 110 -38.77 9.05 -15.82
CA ASP A 110 -38.76 10.51 -15.61
C ASP A 110 -39.38 11.30 -16.78
N SER A 111 -39.75 10.65 -17.89
CA SER A 111 -40.22 11.34 -19.10
C SER A 111 -41.68 11.80 -19.08
N ASP A 112 -42.44 11.58 -18.00
CA ASP A 112 -43.85 11.98 -17.95
C ASP A 112 -44.17 13.23 -17.11
N ASN A 113 -43.25 13.78 -16.30
CA ASN A 113 -43.54 15.02 -15.58
C ASN A 113 -42.27 15.73 -15.13
N TYR A 114 -41.77 16.72 -15.89
CA TYR A 114 -41.19 17.95 -15.32
C TYR A 114 -40.97 19.00 -16.42
N SER A 115 -42.03 19.74 -16.76
CA SER A 115 -41.89 21.09 -17.30
C SER A 115 -41.50 22.03 -16.17
N GLY A 116 -40.23 22.43 -16.09
CA GLY A 116 -39.83 23.53 -15.22
C GLY A 116 -38.41 23.41 -14.67
N GLN A 117 -37.54 24.26 -15.22
CA GLN A 117 -36.35 24.82 -14.55
C GLN A 117 -35.11 23.93 -14.52
N ALA A 118 -34.32 24.05 -15.58
CA ALA A 118 -32.90 23.69 -15.56
C ALA A 118 -32.17 24.60 -14.56
N VAL A 119 -31.90 24.07 -13.37
CA VAL A 119 -30.86 24.64 -12.49
C VAL A 119 -29.53 24.11 -13.00
N ALA A 120 -28.79 24.96 -13.71
CA ALA A 120 -27.39 24.73 -14.02
C ALA A 120 -26.60 24.69 -12.70
N GLY A 121 -26.43 23.48 -12.15
CA GLY A 121 -25.52 23.24 -11.04
C GLY A 121 -24.10 23.40 -11.54
N SER A 122 -23.44 24.49 -11.13
CA SER A 122 -21.99 24.64 -11.26
C SER A 122 -21.33 23.47 -10.52
N VAL A 123 -20.80 22.53 -11.27
CA VAL A 123 -19.98 21.44 -10.73
C VAL A 123 -18.65 22.07 -10.30
N SER A 124 -18.55 22.43 -9.02
CA SER A 124 -17.28 22.81 -8.42
C SER A 124 -16.43 21.54 -8.24
N PRO A 125 -15.15 21.50 -8.68
CA PRO A 125 -14.32 20.29 -8.67
C PRO A 125 -13.92 19.81 -7.26
N VAL A 126 -14.37 20.49 -6.21
CA VAL A 126 -14.12 20.11 -4.82
C VAL A 126 -15.37 19.44 -4.27
N GLY A 127 -15.26 18.14 -4.01
CA GLY A 127 -16.31 17.36 -3.35
C GLY A 127 -16.60 17.91 -1.97
N MET A 128 -17.70 18.64 -1.83
CA MET A 128 -18.21 19.10 -0.55
C MET A 128 -18.93 17.94 0.12
N VAL A 129 -18.31 17.34 1.15
CA VAL A 129 -18.99 16.40 2.04
C VAL A 129 -20.03 17.21 2.82
N ASN A 130 -21.32 16.98 2.53
CA ASN A 130 -22.43 17.65 3.21
C ASN A 130 -22.54 17.14 4.65
N SER A 131 -21.76 17.71 5.56
CA SER A 131 -21.94 17.54 7.00
C SER A 131 -23.03 18.48 7.47
N LEU A 132 -24.09 17.91 8.06
CA LEU A 132 -25.23 18.61 8.65
C LEU A 132 -24.74 19.78 9.52
N GLY A 133 -24.94 21.02 9.05
CA GLY A 133 -24.64 22.25 9.79
C GLY A 133 -23.57 23.18 9.20
N ALA A 134 -22.90 22.83 8.11
CA ALA A 134 -21.92 23.73 7.47
C ALA A 134 -22.57 24.57 6.36
N THR A 135 -22.63 25.90 6.53
CA THR A 135 -22.99 26.83 5.44
C THR A 135 -21.73 27.30 4.71
N SER A 136 -21.72 27.22 3.38
CA SER A 136 -20.60 27.69 2.57
C SER A 136 -20.59 29.22 2.54
N VAL A 137 -19.50 29.84 3.02
CA VAL A 137 -19.27 31.28 2.92
C VAL A 137 -18.58 31.57 1.58
N GLN A 138 -19.22 32.39 0.76
CA GLN A 138 -18.67 32.83 -0.53
C GLN A 138 -17.61 33.92 -0.27
N ALA A 139 -16.36 33.67 -0.64
CA ALA A 139 -15.31 34.67 -0.52
C ALA A 139 -15.54 35.78 -1.55
N SER A 140 -15.76 37.01 -1.07
CA SER A 140 -15.78 38.21 -1.91
C SER A 140 -14.34 38.69 -2.11
N TYR A 141 -13.86 38.65 -3.34
CA TYR A 141 -12.62 39.35 -3.72
C TYR A 141 -12.99 40.82 -3.90
N GLY A 142 -12.53 41.65 -2.97
CA GLY A 142 -12.68 43.10 -3.02
C GLY A 142 -12.08 43.68 -4.30
N THR A 143 -12.73 44.71 -4.81
CA THR A 143 -12.32 45.51 -5.98
C THR A 143 -11.01 46.22 -5.76
#